data_AF-A0A956YS54-F1
#
_entry.id   AF-A0A956YS54-F1
#
_cell.length_a   1.000
_cell.length_b   1.000
_cell.length_c   1.000
_cell.angle_alpha   90.00
_cell.angle_beta   90.00
_cell.angle_gamma   90.00
#
_symmetry.space_group_name_H-M   'P 1'
#
loop_
_entity.id
_entity.type
_entity.pdbx_description
1 polymer ?
#
loop_
_entity_poly.entity_id
_entity_poly.type
_entity_poly.pdbx_seq_one_letter_code
_entity_poly.pdbx_strand_id
1 'polypeptide(L)'
;MNELAAQVLQGDRRALARLLTIVENAREGGDDALAALFPNTGHAHIIGITGPPGAGKSTLVNALTQALRAGQKTVAILAVDPTSPFSGGAILGDRIRMRDLAGDTGVFIRSMATRGSLGGLARASRDAVRVLDAAGYDYVLVETVGAGQNEVEIARMAQTVLVVEAPGMGDDVQAIKAGILEIADILVVNKADHPGLDNTVRGLKL
;
A
#
# COMPACT_ATOMS: atom_id res chain seq x y z
N MET A 1 28.24 9.67 6.34
CA MET A 1 27.38 8.46 6.30
C MET A 1 26.10 8.83 7.03
N ASN A 2 24.93 8.72 6.41
CA ASN A 2 23.67 9.10 7.07
C ASN A 2 23.36 8.10 8.19
N GLU A 3 23.47 8.54 9.45
CA GLU A 3 23.31 7.69 10.64
C GLU A 3 21.94 7.00 10.67
N LEU A 4 20.89 7.71 10.23
CA LEU A 4 19.53 7.17 10.20
C LEU A 4 19.37 6.07 9.16
N ALA A 5 20.00 6.22 7.98
CA ALA A 5 20.02 5.18 6.96
C ALA A 5 20.75 3.92 7.46
N ALA A 6 21.88 4.08 8.15
CA ALA A 6 22.62 2.96 8.72
C ALA A 6 21.79 2.19 9.77
N GLN A 7 21.05 2.90 10.63
CA GLN A 7 20.14 2.27 11.60
C GLN A 7 18.99 1.52 10.91
N VAL A 8 18.45 2.04 9.81
CA VAL A 8 17.42 1.35 9.01
C VAL A 8 17.97 0.03 8.44
N LEU A 9 19.18 0.04 7.88
CA LEU A 9 19.83 -1.17 7.36
C LEU A 9 20.13 -2.21 8.46
N GLN A 10 20.22 -1.78 9.72
CA GLN A 10 20.38 -2.66 10.89
C GLN A 10 19.04 -3.17 11.45
N GLY A 11 17.91 -2.81 10.84
CA GLY A 11 16.58 -3.24 11.25
C GLY A 11 15.96 -2.42 12.39
N ASP A 12 16.47 -1.22 12.70
CA ASP A 12 15.87 -0.36 13.72
C ASP A 12 14.50 0.18 13.24
N ARG A 13 13.43 -0.35 13.82
CA ARG A 13 12.04 0.00 13.49
C ARG A 13 11.68 1.44 13.86
N ARG A 14 12.32 2.04 14.87
CA ARG A 14 12.09 3.45 15.24
C ARG A 14 12.79 4.37 14.25
N ALA A 15 14.02 4.03 13.86
CA ALA A 15 14.74 4.73 12.80
C ALA A 15 13.96 4.67 11.49
N LEU A 16 13.43 3.51 11.13
CA LEU A 16 12.56 3.31 9.96
C LEU A 16 11.33 4.22 10.00
N ALA A 17 10.57 4.21 11.10
CA ALA A 17 9.39 5.07 11.24
C ALA A 17 9.74 6.57 11.18
N ARG A 18 10.89 6.97 11.72
CA ARG A 18 11.39 8.34 11.68
C ARG A 18 11.80 8.74 10.25
N LEU A 19 12.53 7.89 9.54
CA LEU A 19 12.95 8.14 8.16
C LEU A 19 11.75 8.25 7.23
N LEU A 20 10.78 7.34 7.35
CA LEU A 20 9.52 7.43 6.59
C LEU A 20 8.80 8.76 6.84
N THR A 21 8.85 9.28 8.07
CA THR A 21 8.29 10.60 8.37
C THR A 21 9.09 11.73 7.70
N ILE A 22 10.42 11.66 7.66
CA ILE A 22 11.26 12.67 6.98
C ILE A 22 10.97 12.68 5.48
N VAL A 23 10.94 11.51 4.86
CA VAL A 23 10.65 11.30 3.43
C VAL A 23 9.24 11.78 3.08
N GLU A 24 8.23 11.38 3.85
CA GLU A 24 6.84 11.80 3.65
C GLU A 24 6.68 13.33 3.68
N ASN A 25 7.47 14.02 4.51
CA ASN A 25 7.37 15.47 4.67
C ASN A 25 8.35 16.27 3.79
N ALA A 26 9.09 15.61 2.88
CA ALA A 26 10.16 16.21 2.09
C ALA A 26 11.12 17.08 2.95
N ARG A 27 11.45 16.59 4.15
CA ARG A 27 12.32 17.30 5.09
C ARG A 27 13.79 17.13 4.71
N GLU A 28 14.59 18.08 5.15
CA GLU A 28 16.05 18.06 4.98
C GLU A 28 16.65 16.73 5.46
N GLY A 29 17.62 16.21 4.69
CA GLY A 29 18.26 14.92 4.93
C GLY A 29 17.49 13.69 4.42
N GLY A 30 16.27 13.85 3.90
CA GLY A 30 15.50 12.77 3.27
C GLY A 30 16.15 12.23 1.99
N ASP A 31 16.52 13.12 1.07
CA ASP A 31 17.14 12.75 -0.20
C ASP A 31 18.52 12.08 0.00
N ASP A 32 19.34 12.60 0.93
CA ASP A 32 20.63 11.98 1.29
C ASP A 32 20.47 10.58 1.90
N ALA A 33 19.42 10.38 2.72
CA ALA A 33 19.10 9.07 3.27
C ALA A 33 18.67 8.10 2.17
N LEU A 34 17.83 8.54 1.24
CA LEU A 34 17.40 7.73 0.09
C LEU A 34 18.59 7.35 -0.79
N ALA A 35 19.51 8.28 -1.07
CA ALA A 35 20.73 8.01 -1.81
C ALA A 35 21.62 6.97 -1.11
N ALA A 36 21.74 7.05 0.22
CA ALA A 36 22.50 6.07 1.01
C ALA A 36 21.84 4.68 1.06
N LEU A 37 20.51 4.62 1.02
CA LEU A 37 19.76 3.36 1.04
C LEU A 37 19.67 2.71 -0.35
N PHE A 38 19.74 3.48 -1.42
CA PHE A 38 19.54 3.01 -2.80
C PHE A 38 20.31 1.73 -3.17
N PRO A 39 21.58 1.52 -2.78
CA PRO A 39 22.31 0.28 -3.08
C PRO A 39 21.72 -1.00 -2.47
N ASN A 40 20.82 -0.88 -1.49
CA ASN A 40 20.18 -2.00 -0.79
C ASN A 40 18.71 -2.18 -1.22
N THR A 41 18.29 -1.56 -2.33
CA THR A 41 16.94 -1.70 -2.89
C THR A 41 16.92 -2.71 -4.04
N GLY A 42 15.72 -3.11 -4.46
CA GLY A 42 15.47 -4.08 -5.52
C GLY A 42 15.22 -5.51 -5.04
N HIS A 43 14.98 -5.73 -3.75
CA HIS A 43 14.82 -7.07 -3.17
C HIS A 43 13.37 -7.42 -2.84
N ALA A 44 12.60 -6.45 -2.37
CA ALA A 44 11.21 -6.66 -1.99
C ALA A 44 10.30 -6.84 -3.22
N HIS A 45 9.32 -7.75 -3.10
CA HIS A 45 8.20 -7.82 -4.05
C HIS A 45 7.09 -6.85 -3.63
N ILE A 46 6.83 -5.85 -4.46
CA ILE A 46 5.87 -4.77 -4.22
C ILE A 46 4.54 -5.18 -4.86
N ILE A 47 3.51 -5.29 -4.02
CA ILE A 47 2.15 -5.62 -4.43
C ILE A 47 1.28 -4.39 -4.19
N GLY A 48 0.66 -3.89 -5.25
CA GLY A 48 -0.34 -2.84 -5.19
C GLY A 48 -1.73 -3.41 -5.01
N ILE A 49 -2.54 -2.83 -4.12
CA ILE A 49 -3.92 -3.24 -3.87
C ILE A 49 -4.82 -2.01 -4.02
N THR A 50 -5.74 -2.07 -4.98
CA THR A 50 -6.72 -1.02 -5.24
C THR A 50 -8.10 -1.59 -5.54
N GLY A 51 -9.10 -0.73 -5.74
CA GLY A 51 -10.50 -1.07 -5.90
C GLY A 51 -11.41 -0.15 -5.07
N PRO A 52 -12.72 -0.19 -5.27
CA PRO A 52 -13.65 0.76 -4.66
C PRO A 52 -13.67 0.72 -3.13
N PRO A 53 -14.08 1.80 -2.45
CA PRO A 53 -14.26 1.83 -1.01
C PRO A 53 -15.27 0.76 -0.59
N GLY A 54 -14.96 -0.01 0.46
CA GLY A 54 -15.85 -1.08 0.93
C GLY A 54 -15.75 -2.41 0.18
N ALA A 55 -14.92 -2.52 -0.87
CA ALA A 55 -14.62 -3.79 -1.56
C ALA A 55 -13.90 -4.81 -0.66
N GLY A 56 -13.37 -4.39 0.49
CA GLY A 56 -12.70 -5.25 1.47
C GLY A 56 -11.19 -5.40 1.25
N LYS A 57 -10.54 -4.40 0.63
CA LYS A 57 -9.09 -4.32 0.40
C LYS A 57 -8.27 -4.56 1.67
N SER A 58 -8.55 -3.84 2.75
CA SER A 58 -7.76 -3.98 3.99
C SER A 58 -7.93 -5.36 4.64
N THR A 59 -9.11 -5.99 4.47
CA THR A 59 -9.33 -7.38 4.89
C THR A 59 -8.50 -8.35 4.05
N LEU A 60 -8.42 -8.14 2.74
CA LEU A 60 -7.57 -8.92 1.85
C LEU A 60 -6.08 -8.73 2.18
N VAL A 61 -5.63 -7.48 2.42
CA VAL A 61 -4.26 -7.16 2.84
C VAL A 61 -3.91 -7.86 4.14
N ASN A 62 -4.81 -7.88 5.12
CA ASN A 62 -4.63 -8.60 6.37
C ASN A 62 -4.46 -10.12 6.13
N ALA A 63 -5.38 -10.73 5.37
CA ALA A 63 -5.32 -12.16 5.06
C ALA A 63 -4.07 -12.55 4.26
N LEU A 64 -3.69 -11.74 3.27
CA LEU A 64 -2.46 -11.93 2.49
C LEU A 64 -1.22 -11.83 3.38
N THR A 65 -1.19 -10.85 4.29
CA THR A 65 -0.09 -10.71 5.25
C THR A 65 0.03 -11.96 6.12
N GLN A 66 -1.07 -12.44 6.69
CA GLN A 66 -1.05 -13.67 7.50
C GLN A 66 -0.54 -14.89 6.72
N ALA A 67 -0.97 -15.04 5.46
CA ALA A 67 -0.49 -16.12 4.59
C ALA A 67 1.02 -16.03 4.31
N LEU A 68 1.54 -14.83 4.01
CA LEU A 68 2.96 -14.59 3.81
C LEU A 68 3.77 -14.84 5.10
N ARG A 69 3.25 -14.41 6.25
CA ARG A 69 3.86 -14.64 7.57
C ARG A 69 3.89 -16.13 7.94
N ALA A 70 2.88 -16.91 7.58
CA ALA A 70 2.91 -18.36 7.73
C ALA A 70 4.06 -19.02 6.95
N GLY A 71 4.46 -18.42 5.82
CA GLY A 71 5.67 -18.75 5.06
C GLY A 71 6.96 -18.12 5.58
N GLN A 72 6.97 -17.56 6.79
CA GLN A 72 8.09 -16.88 7.45
C GLN A 72 8.61 -15.61 6.74
N LYS A 73 7.84 -15.04 5.82
CA LYS A 73 8.24 -13.84 5.04
C LYS A 73 8.02 -12.55 5.80
N THR A 74 8.90 -11.56 5.73
CA THR A 74 8.67 -10.24 6.33
C THR A 74 7.78 -9.37 5.43
N VAL A 75 6.84 -8.63 6.02
CA VAL A 75 5.85 -7.84 5.27
C VAL A 75 5.78 -6.42 5.78
N ALA A 76 6.00 -5.45 4.89
CA ALA A 76 5.67 -4.06 5.14
C ALA A 76 4.34 -3.71 4.46
N ILE A 77 3.48 -2.97 5.16
CA ILE A 77 2.19 -2.49 4.65
C ILE A 77 2.25 -0.97 4.63
N LEU A 78 2.00 -0.41 3.46
CA LEU A 78 1.88 1.02 3.23
C LEU A 78 0.43 1.35 2.81
N ALA A 79 -0.34 1.88 3.75
CA ALA A 79 -1.69 2.40 3.48
C ALA A 79 -1.60 3.87 3.04
N VAL A 80 -2.15 4.18 1.88
CA VAL A 80 -2.05 5.47 1.21
C VAL A 80 -3.43 6.11 1.09
N ASP A 81 -3.67 7.12 1.93
CA ASP A 81 -4.99 7.71 2.11
C ASP A 81 -5.04 9.19 1.68
N PRO A 82 -6.21 9.69 1.25
CA PRO A 82 -6.44 11.13 1.25
C PRO A 82 -6.33 11.69 2.66
N THR A 83 -5.97 12.97 2.75
CA THR A 83 -5.83 13.65 4.04
C THR A 83 -7.18 13.85 4.70
N SER A 84 -7.28 13.46 5.97
CA SER A 84 -8.40 13.80 6.83
C SER A 84 -8.52 15.33 6.95
N PRO A 85 -9.66 15.94 6.59
CA PRO A 85 -9.85 17.39 6.73
C PRO A 85 -9.89 17.86 8.19
N PHE A 86 -10.03 16.93 9.14
CA PHE A 86 -10.12 17.22 10.58
C PHE A 86 -8.78 17.05 11.31
N SER A 87 -7.99 16.02 10.97
CA SER A 87 -6.74 15.71 11.68
C SER A 87 -5.49 16.07 10.91
N GLY A 88 -5.58 16.34 9.60
CA GLY A 88 -4.43 16.59 8.73
C GLY A 88 -3.56 15.35 8.46
N GLY A 89 -3.91 14.18 9.00
CA GLY A 89 -3.25 12.90 8.77
C GLY A 89 -4.06 11.94 7.89
N ALA A 90 -3.62 10.69 7.77
CA ALA A 90 -4.35 9.66 7.04
C ALA A 90 -5.70 9.38 7.73
N ILE A 91 -6.72 9.04 6.96
CA ILE A 91 -8.03 8.66 7.52
C ILE A 91 -7.81 7.34 8.28
N LEU A 92 -7.75 7.42 9.61
CA LEU A 92 -7.36 6.38 10.59
C LEU A 92 -7.99 4.97 10.47
N GLY A 93 -8.84 4.70 9.47
CA GLY A 93 -9.60 3.47 9.29
C GLY A 93 -8.76 2.20 9.16
N ASP A 94 -7.52 2.29 8.66
CA ASP A 94 -6.77 1.11 8.23
C ASP A 94 -6.02 0.42 9.38
N ARG A 95 -5.50 1.18 10.35
CA ARG A 95 -4.82 0.59 11.52
C ARG A 95 -5.76 -0.14 12.49
N ILE A 96 -7.01 0.30 12.59
CA ILE A 96 -7.99 -0.35 13.47
C ILE A 96 -8.40 -1.72 12.90
N ARG A 97 -8.40 -1.86 11.57
CA ARG A 97 -8.77 -3.10 10.85
C ARG A 97 -7.65 -4.14 10.80
N MET A 98 -6.41 -3.77 11.11
CA MET A 98 -5.22 -4.65 11.12
C MET A 98 -4.70 -4.96 12.54
N ARG A 99 -5.59 -4.92 13.55
CA ARG A 99 -5.23 -5.20 14.96
C ARG A 99 -4.58 -6.55 15.17
N ASP A 100 -4.96 -7.56 14.41
CA ASP A 100 -4.45 -8.92 14.55
C ASP A 100 -2.98 -9.05 14.10
N LEU A 101 -2.47 -8.07 13.34
CA LEU A 101 -1.07 -7.98 12.94
C LEU A 101 -0.22 -7.22 13.98
N ALA A 102 -0.86 -6.58 14.97
CA ALA A 102 -0.17 -5.79 15.97
C ALA A 102 0.69 -6.70 16.86
N GLY A 103 2.00 -6.43 16.90
CA GLY A 103 2.95 -7.18 17.71
C GLY A 103 3.75 -8.23 16.95
N ASP A 104 3.40 -8.56 15.70
CA ASP A 104 4.27 -9.38 14.86
C ASP A 104 5.51 -8.57 14.44
N THR A 105 6.69 -9.03 14.87
CA THR A 105 7.96 -8.36 14.61
C THR A 105 8.37 -8.43 13.13
N GLY A 106 7.83 -9.38 12.36
CA GLY A 106 8.02 -9.49 10.92
C GLY A 106 7.04 -8.66 10.10
N VAL A 107 6.12 -7.91 10.74
CA VAL A 107 5.19 -7.01 10.06
C VAL A 107 5.48 -5.56 10.43
N PHE A 108 5.41 -4.64 9.48
CA PHE A 108 5.50 -3.20 9.72
C PHE A 108 4.39 -2.45 8.98
N ILE A 109 3.69 -1.54 9.65
CA ILE A 109 2.52 -0.86 9.10
C ILE A 109 2.69 0.66 9.17
N ARG A 110 2.65 1.31 8.02
CA ARG A 110 2.68 2.77 7.89
C ARG A 110 1.46 3.25 7.12
N SER A 111 0.85 4.32 7.61
CA SER A 111 -0.19 5.06 6.89
C SER A 111 0.41 6.40 6.44
N MET A 112 0.10 6.82 5.22
CA MET A 112 0.54 8.08 4.59
C MET A 112 -0.67 8.87 4.07
N ALA A 113 -0.55 10.20 4.04
CA ALA A 113 -1.64 11.10 3.63
C ALA A 113 -1.22 12.10 2.54
N THR A 114 -2.15 12.50 1.68
CA THR A 114 -1.92 13.45 0.55
C THR A 114 -1.40 14.85 0.93
N ARG A 115 -1.58 15.27 2.19
CA ARG A 115 -1.42 16.62 2.75
C ARG A 115 -1.68 17.79 1.80
N GLY A 116 -2.70 17.68 0.95
CA GLY A 116 -3.11 18.75 0.02
C GLY A 116 -2.38 18.80 -1.34
N SER A 117 -1.48 17.86 -1.67
CA SER A 117 -0.90 17.75 -3.02
C SER A 117 -0.94 16.31 -3.54
N LEU A 118 -1.67 16.08 -4.64
CA LEU A 118 -1.79 14.76 -5.27
C LEU A 118 -0.43 14.26 -5.82
N GLY A 119 0.34 15.15 -6.45
CA GLY A 119 1.66 14.80 -7.01
C GLY A 119 2.75 14.51 -5.97
N GLY A 120 2.69 15.16 -4.79
CA GLY A 120 3.63 14.92 -3.70
C GLY A 120 3.46 13.54 -3.06
N LEU A 121 2.22 13.03 -2.98
CA LEU A 121 1.95 11.71 -2.42
C LEU A 121 2.54 10.60 -3.27
N ALA A 122 2.43 10.70 -4.59
CA ALA A 122 2.99 9.72 -5.52
C ALA A 122 4.52 9.56 -5.35
N ARG A 123 5.25 10.68 -5.26
CA ARG A 123 6.70 10.67 -4.97
C ARG A 123 6.98 10.07 -3.59
N ALA A 124 6.29 10.58 -2.57
CA ALA A 124 6.53 10.16 -1.19
C ALA A 124 6.26 8.66 -1.00
N SER A 125 5.21 8.10 -1.61
CA SER A 125 4.91 6.67 -1.56
C SER A 125 6.00 5.84 -2.24
N ARG A 126 6.50 6.24 -3.40
CA ARG A 126 7.64 5.57 -4.06
C ARG A 126 8.89 5.58 -3.19
N ASP A 127 9.20 6.72 -2.59
CA ASP A 127 10.37 6.84 -1.72
C ASP A 127 10.19 6.04 -0.42
N ALA A 128 8.99 5.99 0.13
CA ALA A 128 8.65 5.13 1.26
C ALA A 128 8.82 3.63 0.93
N VAL A 129 8.36 3.19 -0.25
CA VAL A 129 8.56 1.82 -0.73
C VAL A 129 10.05 1.48 -0.81
N ARG A 130 10.89 2.38 -1.36
CA ARG A 130 12.35 2.19 -1.40
C ARG A 130 12.97 2.06 -0.01
N VAL A 131 12.50 2.87 0.95
CA VAL A 131 12.97 2.79 2.34
C VAL A 131 12.58 1.45 2.97
N LEU A 132 11.37 0.96 2.72
CA LEU A 132 10.90 -0.34 3.22
C LEU A 132 11.65 -1.51 2.58
N ASP A 133 11.88 -1.46 1.28
CA ASP A 133 12.70 -2.44 0.55
C ASP A 133 14.12 -2.51 1.11
N ALA A 134 14.79 -1.35 1.23
CA ALA A 134 16.12 -1.27 1.85
C ALA A 134 16.17 -1.71 3.32
N ALA A 135 15.04 -1.65 4.04
CA ALA A 135 14.95 -2.16 5.40
C ALA A 135 14.88 -3.69 5.49
N GLY A 136 14.89 -4.41 4.36
CA GLY A 136 14.98 -5.87 4.30
C GLY A 136 13.63 -6.59 4.41
N TYR A 137 12.52 -5.96 4.01
CA TYR A 137 11.23 -6.65 3.94
C TYR A 137 11.15 -7.49 2.65
N ASP A 138 10.66 -8.73 2.75
CA ASP A 138 10.45 -9.59 1.58
C ASP A 138 9.31 -9.06 0.68
N TYR A 139 8.27 -8.50 1.29
CA TYR A 139 7.10 -7.97 0.59
C TYR A 139 6.74 -6.57 1.07
N VAL A 140 6.35 -5.70 0.12
CA VAL A 140 5.75 -4.39 0.41
C VAL A 140 4.35 -4.35 -0.19
N LEU A 141 3.33 -4.36 0.65
CA LEU A 141 1.93 -4.24 0.25
C LEU A 141 1.52 -2.77 0.29
N VAL A 142 1.11 -2.21 -0.84
CA VAL A 142 0.68 -0.82 -0.98
C VAL A 142 -0.82 -0.79 -1.22
N GLU A 143 -1.60 -0.33 -0.24
CA GLU A 143 -3.05 -0.20 -0.34
C GLU A 143 -3.44 1.27 -0.57
N THR A 144 -4.37 1.54 -1.49
CA THR A 144 -5.04 2.85 -1.58
C THR A 144 -6.49 2.75 -1.17
N VAL A 145 -7.11 3.86 -0.75
CA VAL A 145 -8.53 3.85 -0.32
C VAL A 145 -9.53 3.79 -1.49
N GLY A 146 -9.08 4.00 -2.74
CA GLY A 146 -9.88 3.81 -3.96
C GLY A 146 -10.86 4.95 -4.28
N ALA A 147 -10.35 6.19 -4.40
CA ALA A 147 -11.18 7.37 -4.69
C ALA A 147 -10.67 8.20 -5.90
N GLY A 148 -10.04 7.56 -6.90
CA GLY A 148 -9.51 8.21 -8.11
C GLY A 148 -7.99 8.38 -8.09
N GLN A 149 -7.41 8.81 -9.23
CA GLN A 149 -5.99 9.10 -9.64
C GLN A 149 -4.79 8.34 -9.02
N ASN A 150 -4.91 7.70 -7.87
CA ASN A 150 -3.86 6.95 -7.19
C ASN A 150 -3.67 5.55 -7.79
N GLU A 151 -4.62 5.06 -8.58
CA GLU A 151 -4.59 3.73 -9.19
C GLU A 151 -3.45 3.63 -10.22
N VAL A 152 -3.27 4.67 -11.05
CA VAL A 152 -2.16 4.74 -12.02
C VAL A 152 -0.81 4.78 -11.31
N GLU A 153 -0.73 5.44 -10.17
CA GLU A 153 0.51 5.52 -9.39
C GLU A 153 0.87 4.18 -8.75
N ILE A 154 -0.12 3.43 -8.25
CA ILE A 154 0.07 2.03 -7.84
C ILE A 154 0.65 1.22 -8.99
N ALA A 155 0.07 1.32 -10.18
CA ALA A 155 0.49 0.55 -11.35
C ALA A 155 1.94 0.84 -11.76
N ARG A 156 2.42 2.06 -11.51
CA ARG A 156 3.81 2.46 -11.81
C ARG A 156 4.83 2.02 -10.77
N MET A 157 4.40 1.67 -9.54
CA MET A 157 5.32 1.33 -8.45
C MET A 157 5.31 -0.14 -8.07
N ALA A 158 4.22 -0.87 -8.32
CA ALA A 158 4.09 -2.27 -7.96
C ALA A 158 4.58 -3.20 -9.09
N GLN A 159 5.16 -4.35 -8.73
CA GLN A 159 5.40 -5.45 -9.68
C GLN A 159 4.16 -6.34 -9.85
N THR A 160 3.19 -6.27 -8.93
CA THR A 160 1.91 -6.96 -9.06
C THR A 160 0.78 -6.07 -8.57
N VAL A 161 -0.24 -5.87 -9.39
CA VAL A 161 -1.41 -5.06 -9.05
C VAL A 161 -2.64 -5.95 -8.88
N LEU A 162 -3.23 -5.90 -7.69
CA LEU A 162 -4.51 -6.50 -7.36
C LEU A 162 -5.60 -5.43 -7.44
N VAL A 163 -6.59 -5.65 -8.28
CA VAL A 163 -7.82 -4.84 -8.32
C VAL A 163 -8.95 -5.63 -7.69
N VAL A 164 -9.48 -5.12 -6.57
CA VAL A 164 -10.46 -5.80 -5.72
C VAL A 164 -11.85 -5.23 -5.93
N GLU A 165 -12.77 -6.07 -6.39
CA GLU A 165 -14.19 -5.78 -6.58
C GLU A 165 -15.05 -6.56 -5.58
N ALA A 166 -16.32 -6.15 -5.43
CA ALA A 166 -17.29 -6.89 -4.63
C ALA A 166 -18.69 -6.89 -5.28
N PRO A 167 -19.53 -7.91 -5.04
CA PRO A 167 -20.92 -7.93 -5.52
C PRO A 167 -21.73 -6.74 -5.01
N GLY A 168 -22.63 -6.24 -5.86
CA GLY A 168 -23.60 -5.20 -5.47
C GLY A 168 -23.01 -3.79 -5.30
N MET A 169 -21.80 -3.52 -5.76
CA MET A 169 -21.22 -2.17 -5.79
C MET A 169 -21.89 -1.23 -6.83
N GLY A 170 -22.99 -1.63 -7.48
CA GLY A 170 -23.80 -0.79 -8.38
C GLY A 170 -23.24 -0.63 -9.80
N ASP A 171 -23.68 0.44 -10.50
CA ASP A 171 -23.19 0.88 -11.82
C ASP A 171 -21.70 1.30 -11.81
N ASP A 172 -21.05 1.29 -10.65
CA ASP A 172 -19.62 1.59 -10.49
C ASP A 172 -18.71 0.59 -11.22
N VAL A 173 -19.23 -0.61 -11.55
CA VAL A 173 -18.55 -1.57 -12.44
C VAL A 173 -18.39 -1.00 -13.86
N GLN A 174 -19.20 -0.02 -14.29
CA GLN A 174 -19.00 0.70 -15.56
C GLN A 174 -17.99 1.86 -15.43
N ALA A 175 -17.89 2.51 -14.27
CA ALA A 175 -16.91 3.59 -14.03
C ALA A 175 -15.47 3.06 -13.95
N ILE A 176 -15.29 1.81 -13.50
CA ILE A 176 -13.99 1.11 -13.37
C ILE A 176 -13.47 0.60 -14.73
N LYS A 177 -14.33 0.54 -15.76
CA LYS A 177 -14.05 -0.12 -17.04
C LYS A 177 -13.12 0.63 -17.99
N ALA A 178 -12.69 1.85 -17.67
CA ALA A 178 -11.67 2.56 -18.46
C ALA A 178 -10.44 2.86 -17.56
N GLY A 179 -9.33 2.17 -17.80
CA GLY A 179 -8.03 2.44 -17.15
C GLY A 179 -7.69 1.63 -15.89
N ILE A 180 -8.64 1.29 -15.00
CA ILE A 180 -8.33 0.52 -13.78
C ILE A 180 -8.19 -0.98 -14.07
N LEU A 181 -9.02 -1.54 -14.96
CA LEU A 181 -8.86 -2.94 -15.37
C LEU A 181 -7.56 -3.17 -16.17
N GLU A 182 -7.07 -2.14 -16.86
CA GLU A 182 -5.86 -2.22 -17.69
C GLU A 182 -4.57 -2.32 -16.86
N ILE A 183 -4.61 -1.85 -15.62
CA ILE A 183 -3.47 -1.92 -14.71
C ILE A 183 -3.45 -3.20 -13.87
N ALA A 184 -4.50 -4.03 -13.93
CA ALA A 184 -4.64 -5.20 -13.07
C ALA A 184 -3.82 -6.38 -13.62
N ASP A 185 -2.90 -6.90 -12.81
CA ASP A 185 -2.32 -8.24 -13.05
C ASP A 185 -3.27 -9.34 -12.56
N ILE A 186 -4.00 -9.06 -11.47
CA ILE A 186 -4.97 -9.98 -10.88
C ILE A 186 -6.25 -9.21 -10.51
N LEU A 187 -7.38 -9.68 -11.03
CA LEU A 187 -8.70 -9.24 -10.62
C LEU A 187 -9.22 -10.14 -9.49
N VAL A 188 -9.62 -9.53 -8.39
CA VAL A 188 -10.13 -10.22 -7.20
C VAL A 188 -11.59 -9.85 -7.00
N VAL A 189 -12.50 -10.83 -7.05
CA VAL A 189 -13.89 -10.62 -6.61
C VAL A 189 -14.01 -11.08 -5.16
N ASN A 190 -13.97 -10.11 -4.24
CA ASN A 190 -14.12 -10.35 -2.81
C ASN A 190 -15.60 -10.44 -2.41
N LYS A 191 -15.87 -10.82 -1.16
CA LYS A 191 -17.23 -11.07 -0.63
C LYS A 191 -18.00 -12.06 -1.51
N ALA A 192 -17.32 -13.13 -1.91
CA ALA A 192 -17.88 -14.15 -2.79
C ALA A 192 -19.06 -14.93 -2.18
N ASP A 193 -19.29 -14.75 -0.88
CA ASP A 193 -20.47 -15.22 -0.14
C ASP A 193 -21.74 -14.38 -0.42
N HIS A 194 -21.62 -13.20 -1.04
CA HIS A 194 -22.76 -12.34 -1.34
C HIS A 194 -23.49 -12.71 -2.65
N PRO A 195 -24.82 -12.50 -2.71
CA PRO A 195 -25.58 -12.59 -3.95
C PRO A 195 -25.03 -11.64 -5.03
N GLY A 196 -25.01 -12.08 -6.29
CA GLY A 196 -24.54 -11.28 -7.42
C GLY A 196 -23.08 -11.52 -7.82
N LEU A 197 -22.36 -12.43 -7.14
CA LEU A 197 -21.01 -12.87 -7.50
C LEU A 197 -20.86 -13.17 -9.01
N ASP A 198 -21.73 -14.01 -9.55
CA ASP A 198 -21.64 -14.43 -10.95
C ASP A 198 -21.79 -13.25 -11.92
N ASN A 199 -22.60 -12.26 -11.56
CA ASN A 199 -22.78 -11.05 -12.37
C ASN A 199 -21.52 -10.18 -12.34
N THR A 200 -20.89 -10.02 -11.17
CA THR A 200 -19.61 -9.30 -11.05
C THR A 200 -18.51 -10.00 -11.83
N VAL A 201 -18.37 -11.32 -11.69
CA VAL A 201 -17.38 -12.11 -12.43
C VAL A 201 -17.60 -11.99 -13.95
N ARG A 202 -18.85 -12.08 -14.43
CA ARG A 202 -19.16 -11.86 -15.84
C ARG A 202 -18.86 -10.43 -16.29
N GLY A 203 -19.11 -9.44 -15.44
CA GLY A 203 -18.86 -8.04 -15.75
C GLY A 203 -17.37 -7.69 -15.92
N LEU A 204 -16.48 -8.50 -15.34
CA LEU A 204 -15.02 -8.35 -15.38
C LEU A 204 -14.34 -9.22 -16.45
N LYS A 205 -15.01 -10.28 -16.91
CA LYS A 205 -14.54 -11.08 -18.06
C LYS A 205 -14.91 -10.32 -19.33
N LEU A 206 -13.89 -9.79 -20.03
CA LEU A 206 -14.00 -9.21 -21.37
C LEU A 206 -14.65 -10.19 -22.35
#